data_AF-A0A0B1S8Y0-F1
#
_entry.id   AF-A0A0B1S8Y0-F1
#
_cell.length_a   1.000
_cell.length_b   1.000
_cell.length_c   1.000
_cell.angle_alpha   90.00
_cell.angle_beta   90.00
_cell.angle_gamma   90.00
#
_symmetry.space_group_name_H-M   'P 1'
#
loop_
_entity.id
_entity.type
_entity.pdbx_description
1 polymer ?
#
loop_
_entity_poly.entity_id
_entity_poly.type
_entity_poly.pdbx_seq_one_letter_code
_entity_poly.pdbx_strand_id
1 'polypeptide(L)'
;MLWATFLPVFLLCQAREINELPGLTFNVGFKHYTGFFQVSKTHFLHYWFVESQNDSTKDPLIFWFNGGPGCSSLAGLLLEMGPYLVNADGRSLRSNLYSWNKGIAIGNGYVSTKLHVATMAQFAYGHGIIDETLWSGIVKQCCNGDFGSCDSSQDRKTFVFLHQQTISSMRLPGLSAHRNKLNTSQLQQ
;
A
#
# COMPACT_ATOMS: atom_id res chain seq x y z
N MET A 1 57.29 -0.19 17.71
CA MET A 1 56.56 0.98 17.16
C MET A 1 55.16 0.51 16.79
N LEU A 2 54.22 0.73 17.70
CA LEU A 2 52.80 0.45 17.53
C LEU A 2 52.17 1.68 16.87
N TRP A 3 51.69 1.55 15.63
CA TRP A 3 50.75 2.50 15.04
C TRP A 3 49.49 1.71 14.71
N ALA A 4 48.67 1.53 15.74
CA ALA A 4 47.26 1.19 15.58
C ALA A 4 46.48 2.51 15.42
N THR A 5 45.45 2.43 14.57
CA THR A 5 44.28 3.35 14.45
C THR A 5 44.62 4.77 13.95
N PHE A 6 43.97 5.35 12.95
CA PHE A 6 42.53 5.44 12.67
C PHE A 6 42.33 5.57 11.15
N LEU A 7 41.77 4.56 10.49
CA LEU A 7 40.90 4.87 9.36
C LEU A 7 39.54 5.15 9.99
N PRO A 8 38.97 6.37 9.86
CA PRO A 8 37.58 6.56 10.22
C PRO A 8 36.80 5.63 9.30
N VAL A 9 36.09 4.69 9.91
CA VAL A 9 35.04 3.91 9.27
C VAL A 9 33.98 4.93 8.83
N PHE A 10 34.18 5.58 7.68
CA PHE A 10 33.13 6.23 6.91
C PHE A 10 32.33 5.15 6.19
N LEU A 11 31.78 4.21 6.95
CA LEU A 11 30.54 3.58 6.55
C LEU A 11 29.45 4.21 7.41
N LEU A 12 28.25 4.34 6.83
CA LEU A 12 26.98 4.74 7.44
C LEU A 12 26.47 6.13 7.02
N CYS A 13 26.27 6.32 5.71
CA CYS A 13 24.99 6.75 5.11
C CYS A 13 25.24 7.04 3.62
N GLN A 14 24.83 6.15 2.70
CA GLN A 14 24.86 6.45 1.26
C GLN A 14 23.61 7.27 0.86
N ALA A 15 23.36 8.36 1.58
CA ALA A 15 22.39 9.35 1.17
C ALA A 15 23.01 10.18 0.06
N ARG A 16 22.44 10.12 -1.14
CA ARG A 16 22.87 10.94 -2.28
C ARG A 16 21.82 12.00 -2.55
N GLU A 17 22.22 13.26 -2.43
CA GLU A 17 21.40 14.38 -2.88
C GLU A 17 21.21 14.30 -4.40
N ILE A 18 19.97 14.50 -4.84
CA ILE A 18 19.61 14.55 -6.25
C ILE A 18 19.68 16.01 -6.66
N ASN A 19 20.68 16.35 -7.48
CA ASN A 19 20.86 17.72 -7.98
C ASN A 19 20.01 17.98 -9.24
N GLU A 20 19.79 16.92 -10.04
CA GLU A 20 19.05 17.00 -11.28
C GLU A 20 18.17 15.76 -11.42
N LEU A 21 16.88 15.97 -11.76
CA LEU A 21 15.93 14.90 -12.00
C LEU A 21 15.41 14.98 -13.44
N PRO A 22 15.66 13.95 -14.28
CA PRO A 22 15.17 13.94 -15.65
C PRO A 22 13.64 14.08 -15.71
N GLY A 23 13.16 14.85 -16.71
CA GLY A 23 11.74 15.11 -16.90
C GLY A 23 11.17 16.25 -16.08
N LEU A 24 11.92 16.80 -15.12
CA LEU A 24 11.51 17.97 -14.35
C LEU A 24 11.55 19.23 -15.23
N THR A 25 10.40 19.90 -15.41
CA THR A 25 10.27 21.11 -16.25
C THR A 25 10.26 22.41 -15.43
N PHE A 26 10.43 22.31 -14.12
CA PHE A 26 10.35 23.41 -13.17
C PHE A 26 11.46 23.27 -12.11
N ASN A 27 11.81 24.37 -11.45
CA ASN A 27 12.78 24.34 -10.37
C ASN A 27 12.14 23.89 -9.05
N VAL A 28 12.77 22.99 -8.32
CA VAL A 28 12.34 22.55 -7.00
C VAL A 28 13.08 23.37 -5.93
N GLY A 29 12.33 24.06 -5.06
CA GLY A 29 12.88 24.89 -3.99
C GLY A 29 13.24 24.12 -2.71
N PHE A 30 13.36 22.80 -2.78
CA PHE A 30 13.60 21.91 -1.64
C PHE A 30 14.62 20.83 -2.03
N LYS A 31 15.34 20.31 -1.04
CA LYS A 31 16.31 19.24 -1.28
C LYS A 31 15.62 17.88 -1.29
N HIS A 32 16.19 16.95 -2.04
CA HIS A 32 15.73 15.57 -2.06
C HIS A 32 16.90 14.62 -2.24
N TYR A 33 16.74 13.43 -1.65
CA TYR A 33 17.80 12.47 -1.49
C TYR A 33 17.30 11.09 -1.82
N THR A 34 18.18 10.26 -2.34
CA THR A 34 17.92 8.84 -2.52
C THR A 34 19.05 8.02 -1.91
N GLY A 35 18.72 6.81 -1.48
CA GLY A 35 19.69 5.90 -0.89
C GLY A 35 19.05 4.58 -0.51
N PHE A 36 19.76 3.83 0.33
CA PHE A 36 19.33 2.54 0.81
C PHE A 36 19.51 2.41 2.32
N PHE A 37 18.48 1.94 3.01
CA PHE A 37 18.58 1.49 4.40
C PHE A 37 18.90 0.00 4.43
N GLN A 38 20.01 -0.38 5.05
CA GLN A 38 20.28 -1.79 5.31
C GLN A 38 19.43 -2.26 6.50
N VAL A 39 18.43 -3.11 6.22
CA VAL A 39 17.51 -3.63 7.25
C VAL A 39 17.87 -5.04 7.71
N SER A 40 18.71 -5.74 6.95
CA SER A 40 19.33 -7.00 7.38
C SER A 40 20.67 -7.21 6.69
N LYS A 41 21.35 -8.32 6.97
CA LYS A 41 22.62 -8.67 6.30
C LYS A 41 22.49 -8.73 4.77
N THR A 42 21.30 -9.03 4.26
CA THR A 42 21.05 -9.24 2.84
C THR A 42 19.99 -8.31 2.24
N HIS A 43 19.26 -7.56 3.07
CA HIS A 43 18.13 -6.73 2.61
C HIS A 43 18.43 -5.24 2.75
N PHE A 44 18.21 -4.52 1.66
CA PHE A 44 18.37 -3.08 1.55
C PHE A 44 17.08 -2.47 1.02
N LEU A 45 16.48 -1.55 1.78
CA LEU A 45 15.29 -0.82 1.37
C LEU A 45 15.69 0.49 0.70
N HIS A 46 15.31 0.64 -0.57
CA HIS A 46 15.44 1.91 -1.27
C HIS A 46 14.55 2.97 -0.63
N TYR A 47 15.05 4.20 -0.52
CA TYR A 47 14.23 5.35 -0.15
C TYR A 47 14.42 6.53 -1.10
N TRP A 48 13.39 7.36 -1.15
CA TRP A 48 13.42 8.69 -1.74
C TRP A 48 12.84 9.67 -0.73
N PHE A 49 13.70 10.52 -0.19
CA PHE A 49 13.34 11.53 0.80
C PHE A 49 13.25 12.89 0.11
N VAL A 50 12.16 13.63 0.37
CA VAL A 50 11.96 15.01 -0.08
C VAL A 50 11.78 15.88 1.15
N GLU A 51 12.54 16.97 1.26
CA GLU A 51 12.40 17.91 2.37
C GLU A 51 11.07 18.70 2.29
N SER A 52 10.66 19.24 3.42
CA SER A 52 9.53 20.19 3.48
C SER A 52 9.80 21.40 2.60
N GLN A 53 8.77 21.91 1.92
CA GLN A 53 8.83 23.17 1.19
C GLN A 53 8.68 24.39 2.11
N ASN A 54 8.41 24.19 3.40
CA ASN A 54 8.25 25.26 4.39
C ASN A 54 9.51 25.41 5.26
N ASP A 55 9.57 24.82 6.46
CA ASP A 55 10.74 24.87 7.33
C ASP A 55 11.22 23.44 7.60
N SER A 56 12.13 22.94 6.76
CA SER A 56 12.64 21.56 6.84
C SER A 56 13.35 21.22 8.17
N THR A 57 13.69 22.23 8.97
CA THR A 57 14.32 22.03 10.28
C THR A 57 13.31 21.87 11.43
N LYS A 58 12.08 22.37 11.26
CA LYS A 58 11.02 22.33 12.28
C LYS A 58 9.86 21.42 11.91
N ASP A 59 9.61 21.24 10.63
CA ASP A 59 8.50 20.44 10.14
C ASP A 59 8.72 18.94 10.46
N PRO A 60 7.65 18.18 10.72
CA PRO A 60 7.77 16.79 11.16
C PRO A 60 8.30 15.89 10.03
N LEU A 61 9.02 14.83 10.43
CA LEU A 61 9.38 13.74 9.53
C LEU A 61 8.19 12.79 9.34
N ILE A 62 7.80 12.58 8.10
CA ILE A 62 6.70 11.68 7.73
C ILE A 62 7.26 10.48 6.97
N PHE A 63 6.91 9.27 7.41
CA PHE A 63 7.15 8.04 6.68
C PHE A 63 5.91 7.65 5.88
N TRP A 64 6.10 7.29 4.62
CA TRP A 64 5.02 6.89 3.73
C TRP A 64 5.28 5.49 3.16
N PHE A 65 4.26 4.63 3.24
CA PHE A 65 4.29 3.26 2.72
C PHE A 65 3.04 2.99 1.90
N ASN A 66 3.22 2.60 0.64
CA ASN A 66 2.12 2.01 -0.13
C ASN A 66 1.85 0.57 0.36
N GLY A 67 0.60 0.13 0.21
CA GLY A 67 0.15 -1.21 0.63
C GLY A 67 0.38 -2.29 -0.43
N GLY A 68 -0.59 -3.19 -0.60
CA GLY A 68 -0.52 -4.30 -1.55
C GLY A 68 -0.81 -5.63 -0.88
N PRO A 69 0.19 -6.43 -0.45
CA PRO A 69 1.63 -6.17 -0.24
C PRO A 69 2.50 -6.19 -1.51
N GLY A 70 3.70 -5.60 -1.43
CA GLY A 70 4.74 -5.66 -2.48
C GLY A 70 4.74 -4.49 -3.47
N CYS A 71 3.78 -3.57 -3.39
CA CYS A 71 3.78 -2.36 -4.20
C CYS A 71 4.85 -1.37 -3.72
N SER A 72 5.45 -0.62 -4.65
CA SER A 72 6.44 0.40 -4.31
C SER A 72 5.78 1.69 -3.82
N SER A 73 6.32 2.26 -2.73
CA SER A 73 5.93 3.60 -2.25
C SER A 73 6.29 4.73 -3.21
N LEU A 74 7.10 4.47 -4.24
CA LEU A 74 7.33 5.43 -5.32
C LEU A 74 6.06 5.74 -6.11
N ALA A 75 5.06 4.86 -6.08
CA ALA A 75 3.73 5.17 -6.61
C ALA A 75 3.09 6.35 -5.85
N GLY A 76 3.13 6.34 -4.52
CA GLY A 76 2.66 7.46 -3.71
C GLY A 76 3.40 8.77 -4.01
N LEU A 77 4.71 8.68 -4.25
CA LEU A 77 5.53 9.84 -4.61
C LEU A 77 5.21 10.39 -6.00
N LEU A 78 5.10 9.53 -7.01
CA LEU A 78 5.01 9.96 -8.42
C LEU A 78 3.59 10.07 -8.97
N LEU A 79 2.60 9.48 -8.30
CA LEU A 79 1.22 9.37 -8.81
C LEU A 79 0.17 9.93 -7.84
N GLU A 80 0.48 10.06 -6.56
CA GLU A 80 -0.49 10.48 -5.55
C GLU A 80 -0.14 11.86 -4.95
N MET A 81 0.81 11.93 -4.02
CA MET A 81 0.99 13.08 -3.12
C MET A 81 2.39 13.67 -3.08
N GLY A 82 3.35 13.11 -3.81
CA GLY A 82 4.69 13.70 -3.89
C GLY A 82 4.71 15.03 -4.66
N PRO A 83 5.83 15.75 -4.61
CA PRO A 83 5.94 17.12 -5.13
C PRO A 83 5.97 17.20 -6.66
N TYR A 84 6.26 16.09 -7.33
CA TYR A 84 6.23 15.94 -8.77
C TYR A 84 5.42 14.70 -9.15
N LEU A 85 4.52 14.87 -10.12
CA LEU A 85 3.68 13.80 -10.66
C LEU A 85 4.12 13.47 -12.09
N VAL A 86 4.11 12.18 -12.41
CA VAL A 86 4.41 11.70 -13.77
C VAL A 86 3.27 12.05 -14.72
N ASN A 87 3.62 12.61 -15.88
CA ASN A 87 2.66 12.88 -16.95
C ASN A 87 2.33 11.61 -17.73
N ALA A 88 1.24 11.67 -18.52
CA ALA A 88 0.79 10.53 -19.34
C ALA A 88 1.81 10.06 -20.38
N ASP A 89 2.79 10.91 -20.73
CA ASP A 89 3.91 10.55 -21.60
C ASP A 89 4.92 9.59 -20.96
N GLY A 90 4.82 9.36 -19.64
CA GLY A 90 5.73 8.51 -18.86
C GLY A 90 7.17 9.04 -18.77
N ARG A 91 7.41 10.30 -19.14
CA ARG A 91 8.74 10.90 -19.25
C ARG A 91 8.88 12.22 -18.53
N SER A 92 7.86 13.08 -18.61
CA SER A 92 7.91 14.39 -17.99
C SER A 92 7.22 14.39 -16.63
N LEU A 93 7.65 15.32 -15.78
CA LEU A 93 7.13 15.56 -14.45
C LEU A 93 6.47 16.94 -14.42
N ARG A 94 5.31 17.00 -13.77
CA ARG A 94 4.60 18.24 -13.44
C ARG A 94 4.58 18.48 -11.94
N SER A 95 4.52 19.74 -11.51
CA SER A 95 4.45 20.07 -10.09
C SER A 95 3.10 19.67 -9.49
N ASN A 96 3.12 19.25 -8.23
CA ASN A 96 1.91 18.99 -7.44
C ASN A 96 1.66 20.14 -6.46
N LEU A 97 0.61 20.93 -6.71
CA LEU A 97 0.27 22.08 -5.85
C LEU A 97 -0.12 21.63 -4.43
N TYR A 98 -0.67 20.42 -4.29
CA TYR A 98 -1.19 19.85 -3.04
C TYR A 98 -0.24 18.79 -2.45
N SER A 99 1.06 18.88 -2.75
CA SER A 99 2.02 17.90 -2.25
C SER A 99 2.10 17.88 -0.73
N TRP A 100 2.28 16.68 -0.17
CA TRP A 100 2.36 16.48 1.28
C TRP A 100 3.66 16.97 1.91
N ASN A 101 4.69 17.30 1.13
CA ASN A 101 5.80 18.10 1.67
C ASN A 101 5.43 19.58 1.89
N LYS A 102 4.13 19.90 1.90
CA LYS A 102 3.52 21.15 2.40
C LYS A 102 2.56 20.92 3.59
N GLY A 103 2.21 19.68 3.96
CA GLY A 103 1.22 19.35 5.00
C GLY A 103 0.78 17.87 5.00
N ILE A 104 0.11 17.39 6.06
CA ILE A 104 -0.23 15.96 6.24
C ILE A 104 -1.72 15.65 6.10
N ALA A 105 -2.06 14.49 5.52
CA ALA A 105 -3.35 13.83 5.66
C ALA A 105 -3.15 12.31 5.86
N ILE A 106 -4.19 11.56 6.23
CA ILE A 106 -4.18 10.09 6.23
C ILE A 106 -5.38 9.65 5.40
N GLY A 107 -5.14 8.96 4.28
CA GLY A 107 -6.19 8.48 3.38
C GLY A 107 -6.31 6.96 3.40
N ASN A 108 -7.52 6.44 3.54
CA ASN A 108 -7.91 5.04 3.30
C ASN A 108 -7.04 3.96 3.96
N GLY A 109 -6.61 4.19 5.21
CA GLY A 109 -5.81 3.21 5.97
C GLY A 109 -6.57 1.91 6.27
N TYR A 110 -5.88 0.78 6.14
CA TYR A 110 -6.41 -0.52 6.57
C TYR A 110 -6.29 -0.66 8.09
N VAL A 111 -7.36 -0.34 8.81
CA VAL A 111 -7.34 -0.32 10.29
C VAL A 111 -7.57 -1.71 10.89
N SER A 112 -8.44 -2.51 10.27
CA SER A 112 -8.85 -3.79 10.83
C SER A 112 -9.44 -4.69 9.75
N THR A 113 -8.94 -5.92 9.64
CA THR A 113 -9.47 -6.95 8.72
C THR A 113 -10.96 -7.18 8.93
N LYS A 114 -11.33 -7.24 10.20
CA LYS A 114 -12.67 -7.40 10.74
C LYS A 114 -13.63 -6.32 10.26
N LEU A 115 -13.25 -5.06 10.46
CA LEU A 115 -14.06 -3.92 10.02
C LEU A 115 -14.11 -3.83 8.49
N HIS A 116 -12.99 -4.13 7.81
CA HIS A 116 -12.89 -4.04 6.36
C HIS A 116 -13.82 -5.03 5.65
N VAL A 117 -13.83 -6.31 6.05
CA VAL A 117 -14.71 -7.32 5.44
C VAL A 117 -16.19 -6.99 5.66
N ALA A 118 -16.55 -6.57 6.88
CA ALA A 118 -17.92 -6.19 7.22
C ALA A 118 -18.44 -5.03 6.36
N THR A 119 -17.64 -3.97 6.27
CA THR A 119 -18.01 -2.75 5.55
C THR A 119 -17.91 -2.88 4.03
N MET A 120 -16.99 -3.71 3.51
CA MET A 120 -16.81 -3.89 2.07
C MET A 120 -18.03 -4.56 1.43
N ALA A 121 -18.61 -5.58 2.06
CA ALA A 121 -19.79 -6.25 1.51
C ALA A 121 -21.00 -5.29 1.45
N GLN A 122 -21.16 -4.47 2.49
CA GLN A 122 -22.20 -3.44 2.56
C GLN A 122 -21.98 -2.34 1.52
N PHE A 123 -20.74 -1.88 1.38
CA PHE A 123 -20.34 -0.93 0.36
C PHE A 123 -20.66 -1.49 -1.03
N ALA A 124 -20.31 -2.73 -1.30
CA ALA A 124 -20.55 -3.39 -2.59
C ALA A 124 -22.05 -3.50 -2.91
N TYR A 125 -22.88 -3.93 -1.95
CA TYR A 125 -24.32 -4.03 -2.17
C TYR A 125 -24.97 -2.63 -2.31
N GLY A 126 -24.65 -1.69 -1.42
CA GLY A 126 -25.19 -0.33 -1.44
C GLY A 126 -24.81 0.48 -2.69
N HIS A 127 -23.72 0.11 -3.38
CA HIS A 127 -23.30 0.72 -4.65
C HIS A 127 -23.67 -0.13 -5.87
N GLY A 128 -24.42 -1.22 -5.71
CA GLY A 128 -24.87 -2.08 -6.81
C GLY A 128 -23.76 -2.88 -7.51
N ILE A 129 -22.63 -3.11 -6.82
CA ILE A 129 -21.52 -3.94 -7.32
C ILE A 129 -21.88 -5.43 -7.24
N ILE A 130 -22.68 -5.83 -6.25
CA ILE A 130 -23.20 -7.18 -6.08
C ILE A 130 -24.73 -7.18 -6.11
N ASP A 131 -25.31 -8.25 -6.65
CA ASP A 131 -26.76 -8.41 -6.77
C ASP A 131 -27.41 -8.95 -5.49
N GLU A 132 -28.74 -8.92 -5.44
CA GLU A 132 -29.54 -9.39 -4.30
C GLU A 132 -29.35 -10.89 -4.01
N THR A 133 -29.06 -11.68 -5.04
CA THR A 133 -28.85 -13.13 -4.89
C THR A 133 -27.54 -13.40 -4.14
N LEU A 134 -26.48 -12.71 -4.52
CA LEU A 134 -25.19 -12.79 -3.85
C LEU A 134 -25.25 -12.18 -2.45
N TRP A 135 -25.94 -11.05 -2.29
CA TRP A 135 -26.15 -10.40 -1.00
C TRP A 135 -26.91 -11.29 -0.01
N SER A 136 -28.06 -11.81 -0.41
CA SER A 136 -28.86 -12.73 0.42
C SER A 136 -28.09 -14.01 0.77
N GLY A 137 -27.25 -14.51 -0.14
CA GLY A 137 -26.32 -15.60 0.11
C GLY A 137 -25.31 -15.28 1.22
N ILE A 138 -24.71 -14.09 1.19
CA ILE A 138 -23.76 -13.60 2.20
C ILE A 138 -24.46 -13.49 3.56
N VAL A 139 -25.62 -12.82 3.65
CA VAL A 139 -26.37 -12.63 4.89
C VAL A 139 -26.79 -13.97 5.50
N LYS A 140 -27.26 -14.90 4.67
CA LYS A 140 -27.69 -16.22 5.13
C LYS A 140 -26.53 -17.07 5.67
N GLN A 141 -25.39 -17.05 4.99
CA GLN A 141 -24.26 -17.92 5.33
C GLN A 141 -23.34 -17.34 6.40
N CYS A 142 -23.22 -16.01 6.45
CA CYS A 142 -22.24 -15.31 7.29
C CYS A 142 -22.89 -14.59 8.48
N CYS A 143 -24.22 -14.44 8.49
CA CYS A 143 -24.93 -13.67 9.51
C CYS A 143 -26.21 -14.35 10.04
N ASN A 144 -26.36 -15.66 9.85
CA ASN A 144 -27.52 -16.42 10.31
C ASN A 144 -28.89 -15.82 9.89
N GLY A 145 -28.93 -15.05 8.78
CA GLY A 145 -30.15 -14.44 8.26
C GLY A 145 -30.54 -13.09 8.88
N ASP A 146 -29.79 -12.58 9.86
CA ASP A 146 -30.01 -11.24 10.41
C ASP A 146 -28.78 -10.35 10.24
N PHE A 147 -28.99 -9.24 9.54
CA PHE A 147 -27.93 -8.29 9.23
C PHE A 147 -27.56 -7.41 10.42
N GLY A 148 -28.52 -7.08 11.30
CA GLY A 148 -28.27 -6.22 12.47
C GLY A 148 -27.33 -6.86 13.49
N SER A 149 -27.18 -8.18 13.44
CA SER A 149 -26.30 -8.99 14.28
C SER A 149 -25.09 -9.59 13.53
N CYS A 150 -24.85 -9.19 12.27
CA CYS A 150 -23.68 -9.60 11.49
C CYS A 150 -22.36 -9.19 12.17
N ASP A 151 -21.82 -10.02 13.05
CA ASP A 151 -20.40 -9.97 13.41
C ASP A 151 -19.58 -10.73 12.36
N SER A 152 -19.62 -10.24 11.11
CA SER A 152 -18.83 -10.78 9.98
C SER A 152 -17.31 -10.71 10.20
N SER A 153 -16.92 -10.06 11.30
CA SER A 153 -15.60 -9.93 11.88
C SER A 153 -15.06 -11.23 12.51
N GLN A 154 -15.95 -12.15 12.90
CA GLN A 154 -15.58 -13.39 13.58
C GLN A 154 -15.50 -14.60 12.64
N ASP A 155 -16.11 -14.52 11.45
CA ASP A 155 -16.40 -15.72 10.66
C ASP A 155 -15.38 -15.91 9.53
N ARG A 156 -14.41 -16.82 9.74
CA ARG A 156 -13.47 -17.33 8.71
C ARG A 156 -14.20 -17.77 7.44
N LYS A 157 -15.47 -18.16 7.56
CA LYS A 157 -16.35 -18.55 6.46
C LYS A 157 -16.60 -17.41 5.47
N THR A 158 -16.67 -16.15 5.92
CA THR A 158 -16.86 -14.98 5.04
C THR A 158 -15.68 -14.79 4.11
N PHE A 159 -14.45 -14.88 4.64
CA PHE A 159 -13.24 -14.79 3.83
C PHE A 159 -13.14 -15.96 2.84
N VAL A 160 -13.40 -17.19 3.29
CA VAL A 160 -13.37 -18.38 2.41
C VAL A 160 -14.45 -18.31 1.32
N PHE A 161 -15.68 -17.90 1.67
CA PHE A 161 -16.78 -17.75 0.71
C PHE A 161 -16.45 -16.69 -0.35
N LEU A 162 -16.04 -15.49 0.07
CA LEU A 162 -15.67 -14.42 -0.86
C LEU A 162 -14.47 -14.82 -1.73
N HIS A 163 -13.43 -15.43 -1.15
CA HIS A 163 -12.28 -15.93 -1.90
C HIS A 163 -12.68 -17.01 -2.92
N GLN A 164 -13.62 -17.89 -2.57
CA GLN A 164 -14.10 -18.94 -3.46
C GLN A 164 -14.97 -18.40 -4.60
N GLN A 165 -15.75 -17.34 -4.35
CA GLN A 165 -16.51 -16.64 -5.40
C GLN A 165 -15.58 -15.87 -6.35
N THR A 166 -14.55 -15.19 -5.84
CA THR A 166 -13.54 -14.50 -6.66
C THR A 166 -12.75 -15.46 -7.55
N ILE A 167 -12.34 -16.63 -7.03
CA ILE A 167 -11.72 -17.69 -7.86
C ILE A 167 -12.68 -18.15 -8.96
N SER A 168 -13.98 -18.25 -8.66
CA SER A 168 -14.97 -18.70 -9.63
C SER A 168 -15.23 -17.67 -10.73
N SER A 169 -15.18 -16.37 -10.42
CA SER A 169 -15.37 -15.28 -11.40
C SER A 169 -14.13 -15.00 -12.25
N MET A 170 -12.93 -15.36 -11.79
CA MET A 170 -11.68 -15.26 -12.55
C MET A 170 -11.44 -16.42 -13.54
N ARG A 171 -12.39 -17.36 -13.69
CA ARG A 171 -12.30 -18.42 -14.71
C ARG A 171 -12.41 -17.80 -16.10
N LEU A 172 -11.26 -17.59 -16.75
CA LEU A 172 -11.21 -17.45 -18.19
C LEU A 172 -11.81 -18.72 -18.84
N PRO A 173 -12.72 -18.59 -19.82
CA PRO A 173 -13.34 -19.74 -20.46
C PRO A 173 -12.26 -20.58 -21.15
N GLY A 174 -12.00 -21.79 -20.63
CA GLY A 174 -11.11 -22.78 -21.26
C GLY A 174 -10.07 -23.45 -20.35
N LEU A 175 -9.87 -23.02 -19.11
CA LEU A 175 -8.92 -23.66 -18.18
C LEU A 175 -9.65 -24.35 -17.01
N SER A 176 -9.65 -25.69 -17.04
CA SER A 176 -10.13 -26.52 -15.92
C SER A 176 -9.09 -26.50 -14.80
N ALA A 177 -9.33 -25.71 -13.74
CA ALA A 177 -8.57 -25.82 -12.51
C ALA A 177 -9.08 -27.02 -11.71
N HIS A 178 -8.16 -27.95 -11.41
CA HIS A 178 -8.43 -29.14 -10.58
C HIS A 178 -9.01 -28.72 -9.22
N ARG A 179 -10.18 -29.28 -8.89
CA ARG A 179 -10.91 -29.05 -7.65
C ARG A 179 -10.17 -29.69 -6.47
N ASN A 180 -9.19 -29.01 -5.88
CA ASN A 180 -8.76 -29.37 -4.53
C ASN A 180 -9.79 -28.82 -3.55
N LYS A 181 -10.73 -29.67 -3.12
CA LYS A 181 -11.58 -29.40 -1.96
C LYS A 181 -10.66 -29.24 -0.75
N LEU A 182 -10.39 -28.00 -0.34
CA LEU A 182 -9.87 -27.72 0.99
C LEU A 182 -10.92 -28.18 2.00
N ASN A 183 -10.62 -29.28 2.69
CA ASN A 183 -11.50 -29.88 3.68
C ASN A 183 -11.46 -29.00 4.93
N THR A 184 -12.61 -28.48 5.35
CA THR A 184 -12.77 -27.58 6.50
C THR A 184 -12.35 -28.20 7.84
N SER A 185 -12.08 -29.50 7.88
CA SER A 185 -11.54 -30.21 9.05
C SER A 185 -10.03 -30.00 9.29
N GLN A 186 -9.28 -29.42 8.36
CA GLN A 186 -7.84 -29.17 8.55
C GLN A 186 -7.48 -27.78 9.10
N LEU A 187 -8.48 -26.92 9.37
CA LEU A 187 -8.26 -25.55 9.87
C LEU A 187 -8.62 -25.37 11.37
N GLN A 188 -8.73 -26.48 12.11
CA GLN A 188 -8.96 -26.49 13.57
C GLN A 188 -7.70 -26.80 14.41
N GLN A 189 -6.50 -26.64 13.85
CA GLN A 189 -5.26 -26.55 14.64
C GLN A 189 -4.75 -25.11 14.66
#